data_AF-A0A381VLB3-F1
#
_entry.id   AF-A0A381VLB3-F1
#
_cell.length_a   1.000
_cell.length_b   1.000
_cell.length_c   1.000
_cell.angle_alpha   90.00
_cell.angle_beta   90.00
_cell.angle_gamma   90.00
#
_symmetry.space_group_name_H-M   'P 1'
#
loop_
_entity.id
_entity.type
_entity.pdbx_description
1 polymer ?
#
loop_
_entity_poly.entity_id
_entity_poly.type
_entity_poly.pdbx_seq_one_letter_code
_entity_poly.pdbx_strand_id
1 'polypeptide(L)'
;MKDIKYLILVFTLIIRFVFSQCDSAFTYFNSIPGNVNILVGDSCFYDPDLEALNDLISLNQLQYDSALDLGTQTWFNGRLKILVAGNYGNSTGVNDTIYTLPE
;
A
#
# COMPACT_ATOMS: atom_id res chain seq x y z
N MET A 1 34.56 -28.59 -0.64
CA MET A 1 34.40 -27.20 -0.11
C MET A 1 33.64 -26.28 -1.06
N LYS A 2 33.90 -26.30 -2.39
CA LYS A 2 33.13 -25.52 -3.37
C LYS A 2 31.65 -25.94 -3.40
N ASP A 3 31.38 -27.24 -3.35
CA ASP A 3 30.01 -27.78 -3.42
C ASP A 3 29.14 -27.35 -2.22
N ILE A 4 29.74 -27.31 -1.03
CA ILE A 4 29.10 -26.78 0.19
C ILE A 4 28.78 -25.29 0.05
N LYS A 5 29.67 -24.50 -0.58
CA LYS A 5 29.41 -23.07 -0.83
C LYS A 5 28.25 -22.87 -1.81
N TYR A 6 28.15 -23.68 -2.87
CA TYR A 6 27.01 -23.64 -3.78
C TYR A 6 25.71 -24.04 -3.08
N LEU A 7 25.74 -25.07 -2.23
CA LEU A 7 24.58 -25.50 -1.46
C LEU A 7 24.08 -24.40 -0.51
N ILE A 8 25.00 -23.72 0.21
CA ILE A 8 24.66 -22.58 1.07
C ILE A 8 24.06 -21.44 0.25
N LEU A 9 24.63 -21.13 -0.92
CA LEU A 9 24.16 -20.04 -1.78
C LEU A 9 22.74 -20.30 -2.32
N VAL A 10 22.48 -21.53 -2.77
CA VAL A 10 21.14 -21.98 -3.18
C VAL A 10 20.16 -21.92 -2.01
N PHE A 11 20.56 -22.37 -0.82
CA PHE A 11 19.72 -22.34 0.37
C PHE A 11 19.36 -20.90 0.80
N THR A 12 20.32 -19.97 0.75
CA THR A 12 20.07 -18.55 1.04
C THR A 12 19.16 -17.88 0.01
N LEU A 13 19.22 -18.32 -1.25
CA LEU A 13 18.34 -17.82 -2.31
C LEU A 13 16.91 -18.33 -2.09
N ILE A 14 16.74 -19.61 -1.77
CA ILE A 14 15.43 -20.23 -1.51
C ILE A 14 14.76 -19.60 -0.29
N ILE A 15 15.51 -19.36 0.79
CA ILE A 15 14.97 -18.73 2.01
C ILE A 15 14.29 -17.38 1.73
N ARG A 16 14.80 -16.59 0.78
CA ARG A 16 14.20 -15.31 0.38
C ARG A 16 12.78 -15.45 -0.17
N PHE A 17 12.45 -16.60 -0.74
CA PHE A 17 11.14 -16.88 -1.34
C PHE A 17 10.16 -17.58 -0.39
N VAL A 18 10.62 -18.07 0.77
CA VAL A 18 9.79 -18.83 1.72
C VAL A 18 9.13 -17.92 2.77
N PHE A 19 9.72 -16.76 3.05
CA PHE A 19 9.15 -15.81 4.01
C PHE A 19 8.31 -14.76 3.31
N SER A 20 7.02 -14.73 3.67
CA SER A 20 6.11 -13.62 3.35
C SER A 20 6.68 -12.29 3.88
N GLN A 21 6.54 -11.22 3.10
CA GLN A 21 7.02 -9.88 3.45
C GLN A 21 6.14 -9.21 4.50
N CYS A 22 4.87 -9.63 4.58
CA CYS A 22 3.88 -9.13 5.51
C CYS A 22 3.12 -10.28 6.18
N ASP A 23 2.39 -9.98 7.25
CA ASP A 23 1.38 -10.88 7.77
C ASP A 23 0.27 -11.11 6.72
N SER A 24 -0.46 -12.22 6.82
CA SER A 24 -1.42 -12.65 5.79
C SER A 24 -2.66 -11.74 5.61
N ALA A 25 -2.82 -10.73 6.45
CA ALA A 25 -3.90 -9.74 6.39
C ALA A 25 -3.41 -8.37 5.88
N PHE A 26 -2.19 -8.32 5.37
CA PHE A 26 -1.55 -7.11 4.90
C PHE A 26 -0.88 -7.36 3.53
N THR A 27 -0.96 -6.34 2.69
CA THR A 27 -0.34 -6.32 1.37
C THR A 27 0.95 -5.51 1.41
N TYR A 28 2.03 -6.09 0.87
CA TYR A 28 3.32 -5.44 0.71
C TYR A 28 3.34 -4.49 -0.50
N PHE A 29 3.87 -3.29 -0.32
CA PHE A 29 4.19 -2.37 -1.40
C PHE A 29 5.70 -2.16 -1.51
N ASN A 30 6.26 -2.33 -2.70
CA ASN A 30 7.69 -2.15 -2.96
C ASN A 30 8.12 -0.68 -3.02
N SER A 31 7.18 0.23 -3.27
CA SER A 31 7.40 1.69 -3.29
C SER A 31 6.20 2.40 -2.69
N ILE A 32 6.47 3.39 -1.85
CA ILE A 32 5.45 4.19 -1.17
C ILE A 32 5.40 5.58 -1.82
N PRO A 33 4.23 6.04 -2.30
CA PRO A 33 4.13 7.35 -2.92
C PRO A 33 4.21 8.48 -1.88
N GLY A 34 4.63 9.67 -2.31
CA GLY A 34 4.99 10.78 -1.39
C GLY A 34 3.83 11.38 -0.60
N ASN A 35 2.59 11.08 -0.97
CA ASN A 35 1.36 11.47 -0.27
C ASN A 35 1.01 10.54 0.91
N VAL A 36 1.76 9.45 1.11
CA VAL A 36 1.56 8.49 2.20
C VAL A 36 2.55 8.77 3.32
N ASN A 37 2.02 9.09 4.51
CA ASN A 37 2.78 9.25 5.73
C ASN A 37 2.60 8.03 6.65
N ILE A 38 3.68 7.34 6.98
CA ILE A 38 3.67 6.18 7.88
C ILE A 38 4.25 6.62 9.22
N LEU A 39 3.42 6.71 10.26
CA LEU A 39 3.87 7.13 11.59
C LEU A 39 4.66 6.03 12.29
N VAL A 40 4.19 4.78 12.16
CA VAL A 40 4.77 3.56 12.72
C VAL A 40 4.47 2.43 11.75
N GLY A 41 5.41 1.51 11.56
CA GLY A 41 5.26 0.35 10.69
C GLY A 41 6.23 0.35 9.52
N ASP A 42 5.96 -0.51 8.56
CA ASP A 42 6.75 -0.73 7.35
C ASP A 42 5.86 -0.58 6.10
N SER A 43 6.24 -1.23 5.01
CA SER A 43 5.51 -1.19 3.73
C SER A 43 4.36 -2.21 3.63
N CYS A 44 3.84 -2.68 4.77
CA CYS A 44 2.69 -3.58 4.85
C CYS A 44 1.41 -2.82 5.25
N PHE A 45 0.38 -2.92 4.42
CA PHE A 45 -0.87 -2.18 4.55
C PHE A 45 -2.05 -3.13 4.70
N TYR A 46 -2.93 -2.86 5.65
CA TYR A 46 -4.03 -3.75 6.01
C TYR A 46 -5.06 -3.86 4.89
N ASP A 47 -5.37 -5.09 4.49
CA ASP A 47 -6.12 -5.34 3.25
C ASP A 47 -7.52 -4.68 3.24
N PRO A 48 -8.32 -4.75 4.32
CA PRO A 48 -9.61 -4.05 4.35
C PRO A 48 -9.52 -2.52 4.24
N ASP A 49 -8.45 -1.91 4.74
CA ASP A 49 -8.28 -0.46 4.61
C ASP A 49 -7.90 -0.11 3.14
N LEU A 50 -7.14 -0.97 2.46
CA LEU A 50 -6.87 -0.84 1.01
C LEU A 50 -8.12 -1.07 0.17
N GLU A 51 -8.95 -2.06 0.54
CA GLU A 51 -10.23 -2.35 -0.12
C GLU A 51 -11.16 -1.14 -0.05
N ALA A 52 -11.33 -0.51 1.11
CA ALA A 52 -12.13 0.70 1.26
C ALA A 52 -11.63 1.88 0.39
N LEU A 53 -10.31 2.03 0.23
CA LEU A 53 -9.73 3.04 -0.67
C LEU A 53 -10.00 2.69 -2.15
N ASN A 54 -9.89 1.42 -2.54
CA ASN A 54 -10.22 0.95 -3.88
C ASN A 54 -11.72 1.09 -4.20
N ASP A 55 -12.59 0.87 -3.22
CA ASP A 55 -14.02 1.11 -3.36
C ASP A 55 -14.30 2.59 -3.56
N LEU A 56 -13.63 3.48 -2.82
CA LEU A 56 -13.74 4.92 -3.02
C LEU A 56 -13.30 5.34 -4.43
N ILE A 57 -12.22 4.74 -4.94
CA ILE A 57 -11.74 4.98 -6.32
C ILE A 57 -12.78 4.50 -7.33
N SER A 58 -13.24 3.25 -7.21
CA SER A 58 -14.10 2.62 -8.21
C SER A 58 -15.52 3.20 -8.24
N LEU A 59 -16.13 3.46 -7.08
CA LEU A 59 -17.46 4.07 -6.98
C LEU A 59 -17.52 5.47 -7.58
N ASN A 60 -16.41 6.21 -7.52
CA ASN A 60 -16.29 7.56 -8.05
C ASN A 60 -15.57 7.62 -9.42
N GLN A 61 -15.28 6.47 -10.03
CA GLN A 61 -14.61 6.37 -11.34
C GLN A 61 -13.27 7.13 -11.41
N LEU A 62 -12.58 7.26 -10.27
CA LEU A 62 -11.29 7.95 -10.18
C LEU A 62 -10.21 7.13 -10.90
N GLN A 63 -9.23 7.82 -11.49
CA GLN A 63 -8.14 7.18 -12.24
C GLN A 63 -6.85 7.21 -11.41
N TYR A 64 -6.59 6.13 -10.69
CA TYR A 64 -5.38 5.91 -9.89
C TYR A 64 -4.86 4.49 -10.11
N ASP A 65 -3.53 4.32 -10.16
CA ASP A 65 -2.89 3.02 -10.34
C ASP A 65 -2.86 2.20 -9.04
N SER A 66 -2.92 2.88 -7.89
CA SER A 66 -2.94 2.26 -6.57
C SER A 66 -3.89 2.99 -5.60
N ALA A 67 -4.44 2.24 -4.64
CA ALA A 67 -5.09 2.78 -3.45
C ALA A 67 -4.20 3.79 -2.71
N LEU A 68 -2.87 3.61 -2.72
CA LEU A 68 -1.92 4.48 -2.05
C LEU A 68 -1.75 5.84 -2.74
N ASP A 69 -2.17 6.00 -4.00
CA ASP A 69 -2.07 7.27 -4.73
C ASP A 69 -3.24 8.22 -4.42
N LEU A 70 -4.28 7.73 -3.74
CA LEU A 70 -5.49 8.50 -3.46
C LEU A 70 -5.30 9.46 -2.28
N GLY A 71 -5.33 10.76 -2.57
CA GLY A 71 -5.32 11.82 -1.56
C GLY A 71 -4.10 11.77 -0.64
N THR A 72 -4.12 12.49 0.49
CA THR A 72 -3.05 12.40 1.50
C THR A 72 -3.45 11.42 2.58
N GLN A 73 -2.56 10.48 2.91
CA GLN A 73 -2.87 9.37 3.82
C GLN A 73 -1.92 9.37 5.01
N THR A 74 -2.44 9.01 6.19
CA THR A 74 -1.63 8.71 7.37
C THR A 74 -1.94 7.32 7.89
N TRP A 75 -0.89 6.53 8.06
CA TRP A 75 -0.95 5.13 8.48
C TRP A 75 -0.23 4.92 9.81
N PHE A 76 -0.76 4.01 10.63
CA PHE A 76 -0.18 3.61 11.90
C PHE A 76 -0.25 2.08 12.03
N ASN A 77 0.92 1.45 12.07
CA ASN A 77 1.10 0.00 12.12
C ASN A 77 0.29 -0.72 11.02
N GLY A 78 0.45 -0.25 9.77
CA GLY A 78 -0.26 -0.77 8.59
C GLY A 78 -1.76 -0.46 8.53
N ARG A 79 -2.33 0.28 9.50
CA ARG A 79 -3.75 0.69 9.51
C ARG A 79 -3.92 2.15 9.07
N LEU A 80 -4.89 2.41 8.19
CA LEU A 80 -5.25 3.76 7.78
C LEU A 80 -5.86 4.50 8.98
N LYS A 81 -5.36 5.70 9.27
CA LYS A 81 -5.86 6.55 10.37
C LYS A 81 -6.46 7.85 9.89
N ILE A 82 -5.91 8.41 8.82
CA ILE A 82 -6.37 9.68 8.26
C ILE A 82 -6.31 9.55 6.74
N LEU A 83 -7.42 9.93 6.10
CA LEU A 83 -7.49 10.19 4.67
C LEU A 83 -7.94 11.64 4.49
N VAL A 84 -7.16 12.44 3.79
CA VAL A 84 -7.54 13.77 3.33
C VAL A 84 -7.67 13.70 1.81
N ALA A 85 -8.92 13.58 1.35
CA ALA A 85 -9.25 13.39 -0.05
C ALA A 85 -10.38 14.35 -0.46
N GLY A 86 -10.08 15.27 -1.36
CA GLY A 86 -11.03 16.18 -1.96
C GLY A 86 -10.48 16.79 -3.24
N ASN A 87 -11.36 17.13 -4.18
CA ASN A 87 -10.99 17.89 -5.37
C ASN A 87 -10.96 19.38 -5.01
N TYR A 88 -9.77 19.97 -5.03
CA TYR A 88 -9.56 21.38 -4.68
C TYR A 88 -9.34 22.29 -5.89
N GLY A 89 -9.53 21.78 -7.11
CA GLY A 89 -9.25 22.53 -8.35
C GLY A 89 -7.78 22.86 -8.57
N ASN A 90 -6.88 22.14 -7.91
CA ASN A 90 -5.43 22.28 -8.01
C ASN A 90 -4.76 20.88 -8.01
N SER A 91 -3.43 20.83 -7.99
CA SER A 91 -2.67 19.57 -8.01
C SER A 91 -2.41 18.95 -6.62
N THR A 92 -3.06 19.43 -5.55
CA THR A 92 -2.78 19.01 -4.17
C THR A 92 -3.92 18.21 -3.54
N GLY A 93 -4.74 17.53 -4.35
CA GLY A 93 -5.91 16.77 -3.90
C GLY A 93 -6.24 15.59 -4.82
N VAL A 94 -7.50 15.18 -4.80
CA VAL A 94 -8.01 14.14 -5.71
C VAL A 94 -8.22 14.72 -7.10
N ASN A 95 -7.89 13.94 -8.13
CA ASN A 95 -7.92 14.37 -9.54
C ASN A 95 -9.33 14.73 -10.03
N ASP A 96 -10.36 14.11 -9.44
CA ASP A 96 -11.77 14.38 -9.73
C ASP A 96 -12.60 14.38 -8.44
N THR A 97 -13.86 14.78 -8.55
CA THR A 97 -14.79 14.94 -7.43
C THR A 97 -15.23 13.59 -6.87
N ILE A 98 -15.22 13.46 -5.55
CA ILE A 98 -15.82 12.34 -4.83
C ILE A 98 -17.30 12.68 -4.58
N TYR A 99 -18.20 11.87 -5.13
CA TYR A 99 -19.65 11.97 -4.98
C TYR A 99 -20.24 10.94 -4.03
N THR A 100 -19.57 9.81 -3.82
CA THR A 100 -20.10 8.66 -3.06
C THR A 100 -19.02 8.07 -2.16
N LEU A 101 -19.41 7.72 -0.92
CA LEU A 101 -18.54 7.00 0.00
C LEU A 101 -18.90 5.50 -0.02
N PRO A 102 -17.93 4.59 0.17
CA PRO A 102 -18.19 3.16 0.39
C PRO A 102 -19.06 2.91 1.62
N GLU A 103 -19.78 1.79 1.63
CA GLU A 103 -20.61 1.34 2.77
C GLU A 103 -19.82 0.58 3.84
#